data_AF-G3HL86-F1
#
_entry.id   AF-G3HL86-F1
#
_cell.length_a   1.000
_cell.length_b   1.000
_cell.length_c   1.000
_cell.angle_alpha   90.00
_cell.angle_beta   90.00
_cell.angle_gamma   90.00
#
_symmetry.space_group_name_H-M   'P 1'
#
loop_
_entity.id
_entity.type
_entity.pdbx_description
1 polymer ?
#
loop_
_entity_poly.entity_id
_entity_poly.type
_entity_poly.pdbx_seq_one_letter_code
_entity_poly.pdbx_strand_id
1 'polypeptide(L)'
;MQPTHPIRLGLALNFSVFYYEVLNNPELACTLAKTAFDEAITELESLNEEDSYKDGTLIMQLLRDNLTLWTSDTAGEECDAAEGAEN
;
A
#
# COMPACT_ATOMS: atom_id res chain seq x y z
N MET A 1 -10.47 -11.12 12.28
CA MET A 1 -9.10 -10.72 12.66
C MET A 1 -9.03 -9.21 12.65
N GLN A 2 -8.42 -8.59 13.66
CA GLN A 2 -8.27 -7.13 13.72
C GLN A 2 -7.49 -6.63 12.49
N PRO A 3 -7.90 -5.52 11.85
CA PRO A 3 -7.17 -4.84 10.77
C PRO A 3 -5.67 -4.64 11.03
N THR A 4 -5.29 -4.42 12.28
CA THR A 4 -3.91 -4.22 12.75
C THR A 4 -3.13 -5.50 12.99
N HIS A 5 -3.78 -6.66 12.87
CA HIS A 5 -3.12 -7.93 13.08
C HIS A 5 -2.04 -8.11 12.00
N PRO A 6 -0.77 -8.40 12.36
CA PRO A 6 0.33 -8.51 11.42
C PRO A 6 0.07 -9.43 10.22
N ILE A 7 -0.65 -10.55 10.43
CA ILE A 7 -1.06 -11.48 9.38
C ILE A 7 -2.00 -10.83 8.35
N ARG A 8 -3.00 -10.03 8.79
CA ARG A 8 -3.95 -9.38 7.88
C ARG A 8 -3.27 -8.25 7.10
N LEU A 9 -2.43 -7.45 7.77
CA LEU A 9 -1.63 -6.41 7.11
C LEU A 9 -0.64 -7.02 6.12
N GLY A 10 0.05 -8.09 6.50
CA GLY A 10 0.98 -8.80 5.63
C GLY A 10 0.29 -9.40 4.40
N LEU A 11 -0.95 -9.91 4.55
CA LEU A 11 -1.74 -10.37 3.41
C LEU A 11 -2.09 -9.21 2.47
N ALA A 12 -2.54 -8.07 3.00
CA ALA A 12 -2.86 -6.90 2.19
C ALA A 12 -1.62 -6.36 1.45
N LEU A 13 -0.47 -6.32 2.13
CA LEU A 13 0.82 -5.94 1.55
C LEU A 13 1.22 -6.87 0.40
N ASN A 14 1.19 -8.19 0.62
CA ASN A 14 1.54 -9.14 -0.43
C ASN A 14 0.56 -9.07 -1.61
N PHE A 15 -0.71 -8.80 -1.34
CA PHE A 15 -1.71 -8.73 -2.38
C PHE A 15 -1.60 -7.45 -3.21
N SER A 16 -1.28 -6.31 -2.59
CA SER A 16 -0.99 -5.08 -3.33
C SER A 16 0.26 -5.20 -4.20
N VAL A 17 1.33 -5.81 -3.68
CA VAL A 17 2.54 -6.12 -4.46
C VAL A 17 2.20 -7.04 -5.65
N PHE A 18 1.36 -8.07 -5.45
CA PHE A 18 0.92 -8.93 -6.54
C PHE A 18 0.17 -8.17 -7.64
N TYR A 19 -0.71 -7.24 -7.29
CA TYR A 19 -1.38 -6.40 -8.28
C TYR A 19 -0.40 -5.51 -9.05
N TYR A 20 0.61 -4.97 -8.37
CA TYR A 20 1.62 -4.11 -8.99
C TYR A 20 2.57 -4.90 -9.89
N GLU A 21 3.27 -5.91 -9.35
CA GLU A 21 4.36 -6.60 -10.04
C GLU A 21 3.90 -7.72 -10.98
N VAL A 22 2.78 -8.40 -10.68
CA VAL A 22 2.35 -9.59 -11.43
C VAL A 22 1.21 -9.28 -12.37
N LEU A 23 0.21 -8.51 -11.93
CA LEU A 23 -0.94 -8.14 -12.76
C LEU A 23 -0.76 -6.82 -13.50
N ASN A 24 0.36 -6.11 -13.27
CA ASN A 24 0.67 -4.81 -13.89
C ASN A 24 -0.49 -3.80 -13.78
N ASN A 25 -1.19 -3.83 -12.63
CA ASN A 25 -2.33 -2.98 -12.33
C ASN A 25 -2.01 -2.08 -11.12
N PRO A 26 -1.27 -0.98 -11.35
CA PRO A 26 -0.80 -0.11 -10.28
C PRO A 26 -1.94 0.63 -9.56
N GLU A 27 -3.02 0.96 -10.27
CA GLU A 27 -4.16 1.67 -9.71
C GLU A 27 -4.87 0.85 -8.62
N LEU A 28 -5.09 -0.45 -8.89
CA LEU A 28 -5.68 -1.37 -7.93
C LEU A 28 -4.72 -1.70 -6.79
N ALA A 29 -3.41 -1.84 -7.06
CA ALA A 29 -2.39 -2.03 -6.03
C ALA A 29 -2.35 -0.87 -5.04
N CYS A 30 -2.32 0.37 -5.54
CA CYS A 30 -2.33 1.59 -4.74
C CYS A 30 -3.61 1.72 -3.92
N THR A 31 -4.77 1.45 -4.53
CA THR A 31 -6.05 1.47 -3.82
C THR A 31 -6.06 0.47 -2.66
N LEU A 32 -5.62 -0.77 -2.91
CA LEU A 32 -5.62 -1.83 -1.90
C LEU A 32 -4.64 -1.54 -0.76
N ALA A 33 -3.43 -1.07 -1.07
CA ALA A 33 -2.46 -0.68 -0.06
C ALA A 33 -2.94 0.54 0.76
N LYS A 34 -3.57 1.52 0.12
CA LYS A 34 -4.11 2.71 0.81
C LYS A 34 -5.25 2.35 1.75
N THR A 35 -6.22 1.55 1.30
CA THR A 35 -7.31 1.07 2.17
C THR A 35 -6.77 0.29 3.36
N ALA A 36 -5.81 -0.62 3.15
CA ALA A 36 -5.20 -1.39 4.23
C ALA A 36 -4.46 -0.49 5.23
N PHE A 37 -3.77 0.54 4.75
CA PHE A 37 -3.09 1.52 5.59
C PHE A 37 -4.08 2.36 6.42
N ASP A 38 -5.14 2.88 5.80
CA ASP A 38 -6.15 3.72 6.48
C ASP A 38 -6.94 2.91 7.53
N GLU A 39 -7.30 1.66 7.22
CA GLU A 39 -7.92 0.73 8.19
C GLU A 39 -6.99 0.44 9.37
N ALA A 40 -5.69 0.27 9.09
CA ALA A 40 -4.70 0.01 10.12
C ALA A 40 -4.52 1.21 11.06
N ILE A 41 -4.45 2.44 10.53
CA ILE A 41 -4.35 3.68 11.32
C ILE A 41 -5.56 3.85 12.24
N THR A 42 -6.76 3.63 11.70
CA THR A 42 -8.03 3.78 12.44
C THR A 42 -8.08 2.85 13.66
N GLU A 43 -7.57 1.64 13.53
CA GLU A 43 -7.58 0.68 14.63
C GLU A 43 -6.32 0.73 15.52
N LEU A 44 -5.23 1.32 15.03
CA LEU A 44 -4.01 1.59 15.82
C LEU A 44 -4.32 2.53 16.99
N GLU A 45 -5.22 3.51 16.80
CA GLU A 45 -5.69 4.41 17.87
C GLU A 45 -6.44 3.67 19.00
N SER A 46 -6.91 2.43 18.74
CA SER A 46 -7.67 1.61 19.68
C SER A 46 -6.87 0.52 20.39
N LEU A 47 -5.58 0.32 20.07
CA LEU A 47 -4.80 -0.83 20.57
C LEU A 47 -3.86 -0.45 21.72
N ASN A 48 -4.05 -1.14 22.84
CA ASN A 48 -3.22 -1.05 24.06
C ASN A 48 -2.17 -2.19 24.18
N GLU A 49 -2.01 -3.06 23.17
CA GLU A 49 -1.11 -4.23 23.24
C GLU A 49 0.27 -3.95 22.62
N GLU A 50 1.30 -3.83 23.47
CA GLU A 50 2.67 -3.39 23.13
C GLU A 50 3.42 -4.24 22.08
N ASP A 51 3.21 -5.57 22.04
CA ASP A 51 3.95 -6.46 21.14
C ASP A 51 3.36 -6.50 19.73
N SER A 52 2.04 -6.63 19.60
CA SER A 52 1.34 -6.56 18.31
C SER A 52 1.49 -5.18 17.66
N TYR A 53 1.67 -4.14 18.46
CA TYR A 53 1.87 -2.77 18.00
C TYR A 53 3.17 -2.61 17.20
N LYS A 54 4.30 -3.20 17.64
CA LYS A 54 5.59 -3.07 16.94
C LYS A 54 5.57 -3.71 15.56
N ASP A 55 5.08 -4.96 15.48
CA ASP A 55 5.00 -5.70 14.22
C ASP A 55 3.97 -5.08 13.27
N GLY A 56 2.82 -4.63 13.79
CA GLY A 56 1.82 -3.89 13.02
C GLY A 56 2.37 -2.59 12.43
N THR A 57 3.07 -1.80 13.24
CA THR A 57 3.67 -0.53 12.81
C THR A 57 4.74 -0.73 11.72
N LEU A 58 5.55 -1.79 11.83
CA LEU A 58 6.54 -2.13 10.81
C LEU A 58 5.88 -2.43 9.45
N ILE A 59 4.80 -3.21 9.44
CA ILE A 59 4.09 -3.54 8.20
C ILE A 59 3.38 -2.32 7.61
N MET A 60 2.83 -1.44 8.46
CA MET A 60 2.25 -0.17 8.02
C MET A 60 3.30 0.75 7.39
N GLN A 61 4.52 0.78 7.92
CA GLN A 61 5.62 1.52 7.32
C GLN A 61 5.97 0.97 5.92
N LEU A 62 6.04 -0.35 5.77
CA LEU A 62 6.27 -0.99 4.46
C LEU A 62 5.16 -0.67 3.45
N LEU A 63 3.89 -0.66 3.87
CA LEU A 63 2.78 -0.22 3.02
C LEU A 63 2.95 1.23 2.55
N ARG A 64 3.38 2.13 3.44
CA ARG A 64 3.63 3.54 3.11
C ARG A 64 4.79 3.71 2.13
N ASP A 65 5.87 2.96 2.33
CA ASP A 65 7.05 3.01 1.48
C ASP A 65 6.71 2.50 0.07
N ASN A 66 5.95 1.39 -0.03
CA ASN A 66 5.44 0.88 -1.29
C ASN A 66 4.53 1.88 -2.01
N LEU A 67 3.58 2.50 -1.29
CA LEU A 67 2.70 3.53 -1.88
C LEU A 67 3.50 4.73 -2.41
N THR A 68 4.52 5.17 -1.69
CA THR A 68 5.38 6.31 -2.12
C THR A 68 6.15 5.95 -3.38
N LEU A 69 6.68 4.73 -3.46
CA LEU A 69 7.38 4.23 -4.63
C LEU A 69 6.45 4.18 -5.84
N TRP A 70 5.29 3.56 -5.71
CA TRP A 70 4.34 3.35 -6.81
C TRP A 70 3.72 4.65 -7.31
N THR A 71 3.41 5.58 -6.41
CA THR A 71 2.92 6.92 -6.79
C THR A 71 3.98 7.76 -7.48
N SER A 72 5.26 7.55 -7.17
CA SER A 72 6.37 8.20 -7.86
C SER A 72 6.60 7.62 -9.26
N ASP A 73 6.41 6.31 -9.43
CA ASP A 73 6.51 5.60 -10.71
C ASP A 73 5.36 6.01 -11.66
N THR A 74 4.11 5.97 -11.16
CA THR A 74 2.93 6.37 -11.95
C THR A 74 2.92 7.87 -12.30
N ALA A 75 3.40 8.74 -11.40
CA ALA A 75 3.59 10.16 -11.72
C ALA A 75 4.70 10.40 -12.76
N GLY A 76 5.63 9.46 -12.92
CA GLY A 76 6.62 9.46 -14.00
C GLY A 76 6.02 9.00 -15.34
N GLU A 77 5.16 7.98 -15.32
CA GLU A 77 4.54 7.42 -16.53
C GLU A 77 3.45 8.31 -17.15
N GLU A 78 2.72 9.12 -16.36
CA GLU A 78 1.78 10.11 -16.91
C GLU A 78 2.48 11.26 -17.68
N CYS A 79 3.79 11.45 -17.49
CA CYS A 79 4.58 12.46 -18.21
C CYS A 79 5.05 12.02 -19.60
N ASP A 80 5.15 10.71 -19.88
CA ASP A 80 5.59 10.19 -21.18
C ASP A 80 4.44 9.88 -22.15
N ALA A 81 3.18 9.81 -21.67
CA ALA A 81 2.02 9.52 -22.51
C ALA A 81 1.43 10.73 -23.25
N ALA A 82 1.86 11.96 -22.94
CA ALA A 82 1.27 13.19 -23.47
C ALA A 82 2.06 13.88 -24.60
N GLU A 83 3.27 13.42 -24.96
CA GLU A 83 4.10 14.04 -26.02
C GLU A 83 4.14 13.26 -27.36
N GLY A 84 3.17 12.37 -27.61
CA GLY A 84 3.17 11.48 -28.79
C GLY A 84 2.17 11.79 -29.91
N ALA A 85 1.31 12.80 -29.80
CA ALA A 85 0.15 12.94 -30.68
C ALA A 85 -0.01 14.33 -31.32
N GLU A 86 1.05 14.90 -31.89
CA GLU A 86 0.91 16.00 -32.87
C GLU A 86 1.94 15.84 -34.00
N ASN A 87 1.51 15.25 -35.12
CA ASN A 87 2.04 15.53 -36.46
C ASN A 87 1.00 15.17 -37.53
#